data_AF-A0A4Q6GMZ0-F1
#
_entry.id   AF-A0A4Q6GMZ0-F1
#
_cell.length_a   1.000
_cell.length_b   1.000
_cell.length_c   1.000
_cell.angle_alpha   90.00
_cell.angle_beta   90.00
_cell.angle_gamma   90.00
#
_symmetry.space_group_name_H-M   'P 1'
#
loop_
_entity.id
_entity.type
_entity.pdbx_description
1 polymer ?
#
loop_
_entity_poly.entity_id
_entity_poly.type
_entity_poly.pdbx_seq_one_letter_code
_entity_poly.pdbx_strand_id
1 'polypeptide(L)' 'VASRDLLLPTAATPDLDPIAAIQAFYMMAAQLSEARGLDPDQPRHLSKVTKTN' A
#
# COMPACT_ATOMS: atom_id res chain seq x y z
N VAL A 1 -21.24 -6.02 -1.24
CA VAL A 1 -19.79 -5.74 -1.28
C VAL A 1 -19.57 -4.53 -0.39
N ALA A 2 -18.68 -4.58 0.60
CA ALA A 2 -18.32 -3.40 1.40
C ALA A 2 -17.83 -2.27 0.47
N SER A 3 -17.96 -1.01 0.89
CA SER A 3 -17.53 0.14 0.08
C SER A 3 -16.07 -0.01 -0.36
N ARG A 4 -15.74 0.51 -1.55
CA ARG A 4 -14.38 0.46 -2.14
C ARG A 4 -13.62 1.78 -1.93
N ASP A 5 -14.12 2.61 -1.02
CA ASP A 5 -13.55 3.93 -0.75
C ASP A 5 -12.42 3.79 0.27
N LEU A 6 -11.25 4.32 -0.06
CA LEU A 6 -10.13 4.43 0.85
C LEU A 6 -10.11 5.85 1.43
N LEU A 7 -10.42 5.97 2.71
CA LEU A 7 -10.34 7.26 3.41
C LEU A 7 -8.88 7.70 3.50
N LEU A 8 -8.60 8.92 3.05
CA LEU A 8 -7.28 9.53 3.13
C LEU A 8 -7.21 10.42 4.38
N PRO A 9 -6.20 10.23 5.24
CA PRO A 9 -5.96 11.14 6.34
C PRO A 9 -5.44 12.48 5.82
N THR A 10 -5.89 13.57 6.43
CA THR A 10 -5.34 14.91 6.18
C THR A 10 -4.07 15.09 7.00
N ALA A 11 -3.01 15.59 6.39
CA ALA A 11 -1.77 15.87 7.09
C ALA A 11 -1.84 17.20 7.87
N ALA A 12 -0.87 17.41 8.77
CA ALA A 12 -0.77 18.67 9.52
C ALA A 12 -0.43 19.88 8.63
N THR A 13 0.20 19.64 7.48
CA THR A 13 0.50 20.65 6.46
C THR A 13 0.14 20.11 5.07
N PRO A 14 -0.38 20.95 4.15
CA PRO A 14 -0.79 20.50 2.81
C PRO A 14 0.33 19.80 2.03
N ASP A 15 1.58 20.23 2.23
CA ASP A 15 2.76 19.65 1.58
C ASP A 15 2.98 18.17 1.93
N LEU A 16 2.42 17.70 3.06
CA LEU A 16 2.53 16.33 3.54
C LEU A 16 1.31 15.47 3.18
N ASP A 17 0.26 16.02 2.58
CA ASP A 17 -0.92 15.26 2.16
C ASP A 17 -0.58 14.06 1.24
N PRO A 18 0.38 14.16 0.28
CA PRO A 18 0.79 13.01 -0.52
C PRO A 18 1.41 11.88 0.31
N ILE A 19 2.14 12.22 1.39
CA ILE A 19 2.75 11.25 2.30
C ILE A 19 1.68 10.55 3.14
N ALA A 20 0.69 11.30 3.63
CA ALA A 20 -0.46 10.76 4.36
C ALA A 20 -1.31 9.84 3.46
N ALA A 21 -1.52 10.22 2.19
CA ALA A 21 -2.25 9.43 1.22
C ALA A 21 -1.56 8.09 0.91
N ILE A 22 -0.24 8.09 0.66
CA ILE A 22 0.49 6.85 0.34
C ILE A 22 0.55 5.90 1.53
N GLN A 23 0.60 6.43 2.76
CA GLN A 23 0.54 5.62 3.99
C GLN A 23 -0.78 4.84 4.09
N ALA A 24 -1.93 5.49 3.86
CA ALA A 24 -3.24 4.85 3.88
C ALA A 24 -3.34 3.74 2.82
N PHE A 25 -2.77 3.99 1.64
CA PHE A 25 -2.72 3.00 0.56
C PHE A 25 -1.92 1.76 0.93
N TYR A 26 -0.68 1.89 1.43
CA TYR A 26 0.15 0.73 1.76
C TYR A 26 -0.42 -0.12 2.90
N MET A 27 -1.05 0.49 3.89
CA MET A 27 -1.79 -0.22 4.95
C MET A 27 -2.92 -1.08 4.36
N MET A 28 -3.74 -0.48 3.49
CA MET A 28 -4.83 -1.21 2.82
C MET A 28 -4.30 -2.33 1.92
N ALA A 29 -3.24 -2.09 1.15
CA ALA A 29 -2.66 -3.08 0.25
C ALA A 29 -2.08 -4.30 1.00
N ALA A 30 -1.42 -4.08 2.15
CA ALA A 30 -0.92 -5.16 3.00
C ALA A 30 -2.07 -6.03 3.53
N GLN A 31 -3.09 -5.41 4.13
CA GLN A 31 -4.27 -6.10 4.66
C GLN A 31 -5.01 -6.88 3.57
N LEU A 32 -5.13 -6.31 2.38
CA LEU A 32 -5.76 -6.98 1.24
C LEU A 32 -4.95 -8.19 0.75
N SER A 33 -3.63 -8.12 0.82
CA SER A 33 -2.75 -9.23 0.43
C SER A 33 -2.91 -10.41 1.38
N GLU A 34 -2.85 -10.15 2.69
CA GLU A 34 -3.08 -11.15 3.73
C GLU A 34 -4.48 -11.77 3.64
N ALA A 35 -5.52 -10.96 3.45
CA ALA A 35 -6.90 -11.42 3.28
C ALA A 35 -7.09 -12.32 2.04
N ARG A 36 -6.19 -12.23 1.06
CA ARG A 36 -6.15 -13.09 -0.13
C ARG A 36 -5.21 -14.30 0.02
N GLY A 37 -4.59 -14.49 1.19
CA GLY A 37 -3.62 -15.56 1.44
C GLY A 37 -2.28 -15.34 0.74
N LEU A 38 -1.92 -14.09 0.46
CA LEU A 38 -0.63 -13.71 -0.13
C LEU A 38 0.30 -13.11 0.93
N ASP A 39 1.61 -13.25 0.72
CA ASP A 39 2.64 -12.61 1.52
C ASP A 39 3.02 -11.24 0.89
N PRO A 40 2.71 -10.09 1.53
CA PRO A 40 3.06 -8.78 1.01
C PRO A 40 4.58 -8.51 1.00
N ASP A 41 5.36 -9.20 1.83
CA ASP A 41 6.83 -9.07 1.87
C ASP A 41 7.54 -9.96 0.83
N GLN A 42 6.87 -11.01 0.36
CA GLN A 42 7.34 -11.89 -0.72
C GLN A 42 6.36 -11.94 -1.90
N PRO A 43 6.16 -10.80 -2.59
CA PRO A 43 5.27 -10.74 -3.74
C PRO A 43 5.77 -11.63 -4.88
N ARG A 44 4.83 -12.35 -5.52
CA ARG A 44 5.11 -13.21 -6.67
C ARG A 44 5.81 -12.44 -7.79
N HIS A 45 6.81 -13.07 -8.39
CA HIS A 45 7.54 -12.59 -9.57
C HIS A 45 8.34 -11.29 -9.36
N LEU A 46 8.50 -10.84 -8.12
CA LEU A 46 9.28 -9.66 -7.79
C LEU A 46 10.48 -10.04 -6.93
N SER A 47 11.59 -9.34 -7.15
CA SER A 47 12.78 -9.39 -6.30
C SER A 47 13.01 -8.02 -5.71
N LYS A 48 13.46 -7.97 -4.45
CA LYS A 48 13.77 -6.71 -3.77
C LYS A 48 14.82 -5.88 -4.52
N VAL A 49 15.72 -6.53 -5.26
CA VAL A 49 16.65 -5.91 -6.20
C VAL A 49 16.47 -6.55 -7.57
N THR A 50 16.11 -5.74 -8.56
CA THR A 50 16.09 -6.18 -9.96
C THR A 50 17.50 -6.16 -10.51
N LYS A 51 18.00 -7.31 -10.94
CA LYS A 51 19.30 -7.42 -11.61
C LYS A 51 19.09 -7.32 -13.11
N THR A 52 19.71 -6.32 -13.73
CA THR A 52 19.82 -6.19 -15.18
C THR A 52 21.29 -6.43 -15.50
N ASN A 53 21.57 -7.50 -16.26
CA ASN A 53 22.92 -7.83 -16.71
C ASN A 53 23.30 -7.01 -17.95
#